data_AF-A0A3Q0FR86-F1
#
_entry.id   AF-A0A3Q0FR86-F1
#
_cell.length_a   1.000
_cell.length_b   1.000
_cell.length_c   1.000
_cell.angle_alpha   90.00
_cell.angle_beta   90.00
_cell.angle_gamma   90.00
#
_symmetry.space_group_name_H-M   'P 1'
#
loop_
_entity.id
_entity.type
_entity.pdbx_description
1 polymer ?
#
loop_
_entity_poly.entity_id
_entity_poly.type
_entity_poly.pdbx_seq_one_letter_code
_entity_poly.pdbx_strand_id
1 'polypeptide(L)'
;MFFVRIIQPRNEQVDSYNWHSHNRGEIEAPPTKHPNSGGMEMRQMMAEVVNIVRSKPDRHEIKAQFDHLPEELQCVTGSASQCFITVSREKCHEKEEEYRKLKEENKALQEKFQSVLAKTVRSHRSSEDLNDPSRESAVLERDHMLQTQEWAKAKYATSSSFFPLRNTNSGTIIQMVFSKCEENIKNKLARISSFLQCPALTEASGATSSKQTSELVREIRNHLRNLYFNYSEAIYRQWGEAALPDDMEKSEAVVKFAAECYRVYSLLFLQNPPITAVWPKEPVSPLYIQHVDLKKLEGTKSRKFLWPILFSEGNMIKNGVVYD
;
A
#
# COMPACT_ATOMS: atom_id res chain seq x y z
N MET A 1 35.05 39.04 -10.27
CA MET A 1 35.06 39.05 -11.75
C MET A 1 33.98 38.07 -12.19
N PHE A 2 32.87 38.60 -12.70
CA PHE A 2 31.65 37.87 -13.05
C PHE A 2 31.78 37.20 -14.43
N PHE A 3 31.27 35.98 -14.59
CA PHE A 3 30.75 35.50 -15.87
C PHE A 3 29.51 34.63 -15.63
N VAL A 4 28.36 35.27 -15.83
CA VAL A 4 27.04 34.64 -15.97
C VAL A 4 26.86 34.35 -17.46
N ARG A 5 26.64 33.09 -17.85
CA ARG A 5 26.17 32.74 -19.21
C ARG A 5 24.67 32.51 -19.14
N ILE A 6 23.94 33.50 -19.66
CA ILE A 6 22.52 33.46 -19.98
C ILE A 6 22.35 32.60 -21.24
N ILE A 7 21.48 31.57 -21.19
CA ILE A 7 20.99 30.87 -22.38
C ILE A 7 19.50 31.17 -22.47
N GLN A 8 19.11 31.89 -23.53
CA GLN A 8 17.71 32.13 -23.92
C GLN A 8 17.09 30.90 -24.59
N PRO A 9 15.76 30.73 -24.51
CA PRO A 9 15.05 29.59 -25.07
C PRO A 9 14.82 29.76 -26.58
N ARG A 10 14.93 28.67 -27.34
CA ARG A 10 14.60 28.63 -28.77
C ARG A 10 13.15 28.16 -28.93
N ASN A 11 12.34 29.02 -29.55
CA ASN A 11 11.01 28.74 -30.09
C ASN A 11 11.13 27.84 -31.32
N GLU A 12 10.36 26.76 -31.38
CA GLU A 12 9.95 26.03 -32.61
C GLU A 12 8.62 25.35 -32.26
N GLN A 13 7.49 26.03 -32.52
CA GLN A 13 6.59 25.85 -33.66
C GLN A 13 5.86 24.49 -33.68
N VAL A 14 4.55 24.62 -33.44
CA VAL A 14 3.49 23.63 -33.46
C VAL A 14 3.22 23.21 -34.91
N ASP A 15 3.24 21.92 -35.20
CA ASP A 15 2.58 21.36 -36.38
C ASP A 15 1.55 20.31 -35.98
N SER A 16 0.31 20.60 -36.38
CA SER A 16 -0.86 19.76 -36.20
C SER A 16 -0.84 18.60 -37.19
N TYR A 17 -1.22 17.41 -36.73
CA TYR A 17 -1.78 16.39 -37.63
C TYR A 17 -3.20 16.04 -37.21
N ASN A 18 -4.10 16.41 -38.11
CA ASN A 18 -5.54 16.23 -38.14
C ASN A 18 -5.85 14.83 -38.70
N TRP A 19 -6.62 14.01 -37.98
CA TRP A 19 -7.31 12.85 -38.55
C TRP A 19 -8.79 12.87 -38.15
N HIS A 20 -9.59 13.24 -39.15
CA HIS A 20 -11.02 13.09 -39.39
C HIS A 20 -11.98 12.73 -38.23
N SER A 21 -12.87 13.69 -38.01
CA SER A 21 -14.21 13.51 -37.48
C SER A 21 -15.08 12.68 -38.43
N HIS A 22 -15.81 11.71 -37.88
CA HIS A 22 -17.20 11.39 -38.17
C HIS A 22 -17.71 10.53 -37.01
N ASN A 23 -18.35 11.16 -36.02
CA ASN A 23 -19.58 10.64 -35.45
C ASN A 23 -20.28 11.76 -34.67
N ARG A 24 -21.44 12.10 -35.21
CA ARG A 24 -22.45 13.01 -34.68
C ARG A 24 -23.19 12.21 -33.60
N GLY A 25 -23.14 12.67 -32.35
CA GLY A 25 -23.80 12.02 -31.22
C GLY A 25 -23.88 12.99 -30.05
N GLU A 26 -25.02 13.67 -30.01
CA GLU A 26 -25.69 14.35 -28.89
C GLU A 26 -24.93 14.56 -27.58
N ILE A 27 -24.89 15.83 -27.16
CA ILE A 27 -24.54 16.29 -25.82
C ILE A 27 -25.65 15.81 -24.87
N GLU A 28 -25.43 14.71 -24.15
CA GLU A 28 -26.27 14.36 -23.01
C GLU A 28 -25.82 15.11 -21.75
N ALA A 29 -26.80 15.79 -21.15
CA ALA A 29 -26.76 16.45 -19.86
C ALA A 29 -26.39 15.45 -18.73
N PRO A 30 -25.91 15.92 -17.56
CA PRO A 30 -25.51 15.02 -16.47
C PRO A 30 -26.70 14.17 -16.00
N PRO A 31 -26.48 12.89 -15.62
CA PRO A 31 -27.57 12.00 -15.26
C PRO A 31 -28.32 12.57 -14.06
N THR A 32 -29.59 12.88 -14.29
CA THR A 32 -30.58 13.16 -13.27
C THR A 32 -30.59 12.01 -12.27
N LYS A 33 -30.50 12.37 -10.98
CA LYS A 33 -30.61 11.45 -9.85
C LYS A 33 -31.81 10.52 -10.08
N HIS A 34 -31.55 9.23 -10.30
CA HIS A 34 -32.60 8.22 -10.24
C HIS A 34 -33.30 8.34 -8.88
N PRO A 35 -34.64 8.40 -8.84
CA PRO A 35 -35.35 8.39 -7.58
C PRO A 35 -35.09 7.04 -6.92
N ASN A 36 -34.48 7.12 -5.75
CA ASN A 36 -34.13 6.04 -4.83
C ASN A 36 -35.27 5.01 -4.70
N SER A 37 -35.23 3.92 -5.47
CA SER A 37 -36.34 2.95 -5.54
C SER A 37 -36.57 2.27 -4.19
N GLY A 38 -35.51 2.03 -3.41
CA GLY A 38 -35.61 1.54 -2.03
C GLY A 38 -36.29 2.53 -1.09
N GLY A 39 -36.20 3.83 -1.36
CA GLY A 39 -36.92 4.88 -0.62
C GLY A 39 -38.41 4.96 -0.98
N MET A 40 -38.80 4.57 -2.20
CA MET A 40 -40.21 4.45 -2.59
C MET A 40 -40.83 3.15 -2.06
N GLU A 41 -40.12 2.03 -2.13
CA GLU A 41 -40.57 0.74 -1.57
C GLU A 41 -40.83 0.83 -0.07
N MET A 42 -39.94 1.50 0.67
CA MET A 42 -40.12 1.67 2.12
C MET A 42 -41.30 2.59 2.46
N ARG A 43 -41.57 3.61 1.64
CA ARG A 43 -42.77 4.47 1.79
C ARG A 43 -44.05 3.72 1.44
N GLN A 44 -44.00 2.84 0.45
CA GLN A 44 -45.13 2.02 0.04
C GLN A 44 -45.46 0.96 1.10
N MET A 45 -44.45 0.29 1.67
CA MET A 45 -44.63 -0.58 2.84
C MET A 45 -45.19 0.16 4.05
N MET A 46 -44.67 1.35 4.37
CA MET A 46 -45.19 2.18 5.46
C MET A 46 -46.66 2.59 5.20
N ALA A 47 -47.02 2.92 3.97
CA ALA A 47 -48.39 3.26 3.59
C ALA A 47 -49.33 2.05 3.70
N GLU A 48 -48.88 0.86 3.31
CA GLU A 48 -49.62 -0.39 3.50
C GLU A 48 -49.80 -0.72 4.97
N VAL A 49 -48.77 -0.58 5.81
CA VAL A 49 -48.87 -0.79 7.26
C VAL A 49 -49.84 0.22 7.89
N VAL A 50 -49.79 1.49 7.51
CA VAL A 50 -50.73 2.52 8.00
C VAL A 50 -52.16 2.21 7.55
N ASN A 51 -52.37 1.74 6.33
CA ASN A 51 -53.69 1.34 5.84
C ASN A 51 -54.21 0.08 6.54
N ILE A 52 -53.35 -0.91 6.82
CA ILE A 52 -53.72 -2.11 7.60
C ILE A 52 -54.05 -1.76 9.04
N VAL A 53 -53.35 -0.79 9.63
CA VAL A 53 -53.62 -0.30 10.99
C VAL A 53 -54.91 0.54 11.03
N ARG A 54 -55.20 1.33 9.99
CA ARG A 54 -56.45 2.09 9.86
C ARG A 54 -57.66 1.24 9.49
N SER A 55 -57.48 0.13 8.79
CA SER A 55 -58.57 -0.77 8.39
C SER A 55 -58.94 -1.79 9.48
N LYS A 56 -58.20 -1.82 10.60
CA LYS A 56 -58.64 -2.54 11.79
C LYS A 56 -59.81 -1.76 12.42
N PRO A 57 -60.98 -2.40 12.58
CA PRO A 57 -62.11 -1.75 13.23
C PRO A 57 -61.73 -1.30 14.65
N ASP A 58 -62.24 -0.13 15.04
CA ASP A 58 -61.96 0.45 16.34
C ASP A 58 -62.43 -0.52 17.45
N ARG A 59 -61.76 -0.50 18.61
CA ARG A 59 -62.05 -1.39 19.75
C ARG A 59 -63.53 -1.35 20.16
N HIS A 60 -64.20 -0.25 19.85
CA HIS A 60 -65.62 0.00 20.10
C HIS A 60 -66.55 -0.59 19.01
N GLU A 61 -66.13 -0.66 17.74
CA GLU A 61 -66.90 -1.27 16.66
C GLU A 61 -66.88 -2.81 16.73
N ILE A 62 -65.74 -3.40 17.10
CA ILE A 62 -65.64 -4.84 17.34
C ILE A 62 -66.50 -5.25 18.53
N LYS A 63 -66.70 -4.40 19.53
CA LYS A 63 -67.55 -4.72 20.68
C LYS A 63 -69.04 -4.73 20.30
N ALA A 64 -69.48 -3.75 19.51
CA ALA A 64 -70.88 -3.61 19.09
C ALA A 64 -71.39 -4.72 18.15
N GLN A 65 -70.52 -5.36 17.36
CA GLN A 65 -70.91 -6.46 16.47
C GLN A 65 -71.15 -7.80 17.18
N PHE A 66 -70.70 -7.96 18.43
CA PHE A 66 -70.75 -9.23 19.17
C PHE A 66 -71.75 -9.23 20.32
N ASP A 67 -72.42 -8.10 20.57
CA ASP A 67 -73.47 -7.94 21.58
C ASP A 67 -74.80 -8.64 21.19
N HIS A 68 -74.87 -9.28 20.01
CA HIS A 68 -76.05 -9.99 19.50
C HIS A 68 -75.84 -11.50 19.29
N LEU A 69 -74.70 -12.04 19.72
CA LEU A 69 -74.42 -13.47 19.66
C LEU A 69 -74.80 -14.18 20.97
N PRO A 70 -75.26 -15.45 20.93
CA PRO A 70 -75.59 -16.23 22.13
C PRO A 70 -74.42 -16.30 23.12
N GLU A 71 -74.68 -16.35 24.43
CA GLU A 71 -73.66 -16.34 25.50
C GLU A 71 -72.51 -17.36 25.28
N GLU A 72 -72.80 -18.51 24.66
CA GLU A 72 -71.79 -19.52 24.32
C GLU A 72 -70.78 -19.07 23.26
N LEU A 73 -71.17 -18.19 22.33
CA LEU A 73 -70.30 -17.61 21.30
C LEU A 73 -69.51 -16.40 21.81
N GLN A 74 -70.00 -15.68 22.84
CA GLN A 74 -69.27 -14.58 23.49
C GLN A 74 -68.05 -15.09 24.27
N CYS A 75 -68.14 -16.26 24.89
CA CYS A 75 -67.02 -16.88 25.59
C CYS A 75 -65.91 -17.34 24.60
N VAL A 76 -66.30 -17.89 23.45
CA VAL A 76 -65.39 -18.32 22.37
C VAL A 76 -64.73 -17.12 21.67
N THR A 77 -65.44 -16.00 21.52
CA THR A 77 -64.89 -14.78 20.90
C THR A 77 -63.99 -13.99 21.83
N GLY A 78 -64.28 -13.96 23.14
CA GLY A 78 -63.36 -13.42 24.16
C GLY A 78 -62.05 -14.20 24.21
N SER A 79 -62.13 -15.53 24.23
CA SER A 79 -60.94 -16.41 24.23
C SER A 79 -60.18 -16.38 22.91
N ALA A 80 -60.84 -16.33 21.75
CA ALA A 80 -60.20 -16.18 20.45
C ALA A 80 -59.51 -14.81 20.29
N SER A 81 -60.13 -13.72 20.75
CA SER A 81 -59.57 -12.37 20.71
C SER A 81 -58.34 -12.24 21.63
N GLN A 82 -58.40 -12.85 22.82
CA GLN A 82 -57.29 -12.88 23.77
C GLN A 82 -56.13 -13.76 23.28
N CYS A 83 -56.43 -14.88 22.61
CA CYS A 83 -55.46 -15.72 21.90
C CYS A 83 -54.81 -14.96 20.72
N PHE A 84 -55.59 -14.19 19.96
CA PHE A 84 -55.05 -13.39 18.85
C PHE A 84 -54.13 -12.26 19.33
N ILE A 85 -54.47 -11.61 20.45
CA ILE A 85 -53.64 -10.56 21.07
C ILE A 85 -52.33 -11.13 21.63
N THR A 86 -52.38 -12.29 22.29
CA THR A 86 -51.19 -12.96 22.84
C THR A 86 -50.26 -13.45 21.74
N VAL A 87 -50.77 -14.15 20.72
CA VAL A 87 -50.00 -14.58 19.55
C VAL A 87 -49.43 -13.39 18.76
N SER A 88 -50.17 -12.29 18.65
CA SER A 88 -49.69 -11.07 18.00
C SER A 88 -48.57 -10.38 18.81
N ARG A 89 -48.64 -10.44 20.14
CA ARG A 89 -47.64 -9.86 21.05
C ARG A 89 -46.37 -10.71 21.09
N GLU A 90 -46.49 -12.03 21.08
CA GLU A 90 -45.36 -12.96 20.97
C GLU A 90 -44.63 -12.78 19.63
N LYS A 91 -45.34 -12.74 18.51
CA LYS A 91 -44.74 -12.43 17.20
C LYS A 91 -44.10 -11.05 17.13
N CYS A 92 -44.64 -10.06 17.85
CA CYS A 92 -44.05 -8.73 17.95
C CYS A 92 -42.73 -8.78 18.74
N HIS A 93 -42.71 -9.50 19.86
CA HIS A 93 -41.50 -9.72 20.66
C HIS A 93 -40.42 -10.50 19.91
N GLU A 94 -40.78 -11.57 19.20
CA GLU A 94 -39.85 -12.35 18.37
C GLU A 94 -39.22 -11.48 17.28
N LYS A 95 -40.01 -10.66 16.58
CA LYS A 95 -39.47 -9.73 15.57
C LYS A 95 -38.57 -8.65 16.15
N GLU A 96 -38.89 -8.15 17.35
CA GLU A 96 -38.08 -7.14 18.03
C GLU A 96 -36.73 -7.74 18.48
N GLU A 97 -36.75 -9.01 18.89
CA GLU A 97 -35.56 -9.79 19.24
C GLU A 97 -34.68 -10.08 18.02
N GLU A 98 -35.29 -10.53 16.91
CA GLU A 98 -34.59 -10.72 15.64
C GLU A 98 -33.98 -9.42 15.12
N TYR A 99 -34.73 -8.30 15.19
CA TYR A 99 -34.24 -7.00 14.78
C TYR A 99 -33.04 -6.54 15.64
N ARG A 100 -33.11 -6.77 16.95
CA ARG A 100 -32.01 -6.47 17.86
C ARG A 100 -30.76 -7.28 17.53
N LYS A 101 -30.92 -8.59 17.30
CA LYS A 101 -29.82 -9.48 16.92
C LYS A 101 -29.20 -9.09 15.57
N LEU A 102 -30.04 -8.79 14.57
CA LEU A 102 -29.58 -8.36 13.25
C LEU A 102 -28.85 -7.02 13.33
N LYS A 103 -29.28 -6.11 14.19
CA LYS A 103 -28.61 -4.83 14.45
C LYS A 103 -27.24 -5.00 15.09
N GLU A 104 -27.11 -5.92 16.05
CA GLU A 104 -25.82 -6.28 16.66
C GLU A 104 -24.87 -6.93 15.66
N GLU A 105 -25.36 -7.87 14.84
CA GLU A 105 -24.58 -8.50 13.77
C GLU A 105 -24.11 -7.47 12.74
N ASN A 106 -24.99 -6.54 12.31
CA ASN A 106 -24.62 -5.47 11.39
C ASN A 106 -23.53 -4.57 11.98
N LYS A 107 -23.64 -4.22 13.26
CA LYS A 107 -22.62 -3.43 13.97
C LYS A 107 -21.29 -4.17 14.02
N ALA A 108 -21.29 -5.45 14.37
CA ALA A 108 -20.08 -6.28 14.41
C ALA A 108 -19.45 -6.44 13.01
N LEU A 109 -20.27 -6.59 11.97
CA LEU A 109 -19.81 -6.60 10.56
C LEU A 109 -19.20 -5.27 10.16
N GLN A 110 -19.81 -4.16 10.54
CA GLN A 110 -19.30 -2.81 10.25
C GLN A 110 -17.97 -2.57 10.97
N GLU A 111 -17.84 -2.98 12.23
CA GLU A 111 -16.58 -2.93 12.99
C GLU A 111 -15.49 -3.80 12.36
N LYS A 112 -15.83 -5.03 11.93
CA LYS A 112 -14.90 -5.90 11.18
C LYS A 112 -14.50 -5.28 9.85
N PHE A 113 -15.44 -4.71 9.11
CA PHE A 113 -15.18 -4.07 7.82
C PHE A 113 -14.30 -2.84 7.98
N GLN A 114 -14.56 -2.00 8.98
CA GLN A 114 -13.69 -0.88 9.33
C GLN A 114 -12.32 -1.34 9.78
N SER A 115 -12.21 -2.43 10.55
CA SER A 115 -10.93 -3.00 10.95
C SER A 115 -10.14 -3.53 9.76
N VAL A 116 -10.80 -4.22 8.82
CA VAL A 116 -10.17 -4.73 7.60
C VAL A 116 -9.76 -3.58 6.70
N LEU A 117 -10.63 -2.59 6.49
CA LEU A 117 -10.29 -1.37 5.75
C LEU A 117 -9.13 -0.62 6.40
N ALA A 118 -9.13 -0.42 7.71
CA ALA A 118 -8.04 0.25 8.41
C ALA A 118 -6.72 -0.52 8.26
N LYS A 119 -6.76 -1.87 8.26
CA LYS A 119 -5.60 -2.72 8.01
C LYS A 119 -5.12 -2.62 6.56
N THR A 120 -6.03 -2.69 5.59
CA THR A 120 -5.72 -2.58 4.15
C THR A 120 -5.21 -1.19 3.77
N VAL A 121 -5.82 -0.13 4.33
CA VAL A 121 -5.39 1.26 4.14
C VAL A 121 -4.06 1.51 4.86
N ARG A 122 -3.79 0.90 6.04
CA ARG A 122 -2.45 0.93 6.64
C ARG A 122 -1.41 0.19 5.81
N SER A 123 -1.76 -0.92 5.17
CA SER A 123 -0.85 -1.65 4.29
C SER A 123 -0.56 -0.89 2.98
N HIS A 124 -1.50 -0.05 2.52
CA HIS A 124 -1.25 0.93 1.47
C HIS A 124 -0.70 2.22 2.09
N ARG A 125 0.57 2.19 2.49
CA ARG A 125 1.26 3.29 3.19
C ARG A 125 1.35 4.61 2.43
N SER A 126 0.99 4.67 1.16
CA SER A 126 1.02 5.91 0.39
C SER A 126 0.17 5.79 -0.87
N SER A 127 -0.73 6.75 -1.08
CA SER A 127 -1.00 7.19 -2.46
C SER A 127 0.31 7.74 -2.98
N GLU A 128 1.10 6.90 -3.64
CA GLU A 128 2.35 7.33 -4.26
C GLU A 128 2.03 8.29 -5.40
N ASP A 129 2.91 9.27 -5.60
CA ASP A 129 2.87 10.05 -6.82
C ASP A 129 3.34 9.17 -7.98
N LEU A 130 2.42 8.79 -8.86
CA LEU A 130 2.74 7.96 -10.02
C LEU A 130 3.63 8.69 -11.04
N ASN A 131 3.75 10.01 -10.95
CA ASN A 131 4.67 10.80 -11.75
C ASN A 131 6.10 10.79 -11.18
N ASP A 132 6.29 10.36 -9.93
CA ASP A 132 7.63 10.23 -9.34
C ASP A 132 8.27 8.89 -9.80
N PRO A 133 9.36 8.93 -10.59
CA PRO A 133 10.07 7.73 -11.03
C PRO A 133 10.97 7.12 -9.93
N SER A 134 11.03 7.76 -8.77
CA SER A 134 11.75 7.34 -7.57
C SER A 134 10.83 6.91 -6.42
N ARG A 135 9.52 6.78 -6.68
CA ARG A 135 8.54 6.20 -5.74
C ARG A 135 8.94 4.80 -5.29
N GLU A 136 8.51 4.41 -4.10
CA GLU A 136 8.90 3.15 -3.45
C GLU A 136 8.59 1.93 -4.33
N SER A 137 7.38 1.84 -4.91
CA SER A 137 7.01 0.72 -5.80
C SER A 137 7.94 0.56 -6.99
N ALA A 138 8.29 1.67 -7.66
CA ALA A 138 9.19 1.66 -8.82
C ALA A 138 10.63 1.29 -8.42
N VAL A 139 11.09 1.70 -7.24
CA VAL A 139 12.43 1.35 -6.76
C VAL A 139 12.49 -0.12 -6.33
N LEU A 140 11.44 -0.65 -5.69
CA LEU A 140 11.34 -2.07 -5.35
C LEU A 140 11.26 -2.97 -6.59
N GLU A 141 10.60 -2.51 -7.65
CA GLU A 141 10.63 -3.19 -8.95
C GLU A 141 12.05 -3.25 -9.54
N ARG A 142 12.80 -2.13 -9.47
CA ARG A 142 14.20 -2.11 -9.89
C ARG A 142 15.08 -3.03 -9.04
N ASP A 143 14.85 -3.10 -7.74
CA ASP A 143 15.53 -4.07 -6.87
C ASP A 143 15.22 -5.51 -7.29
N HIS A 144 13.96 -5.82 -7.61
CA HIS A 144 13.60 -7.13 -8.14
C HIS A 144 14.29 -7.44 -9.50
N MET A 145 14.41 -6.46 -10.39
CA MET A 145 15.16 -6.60 -11.65
C MET A 145 16.66 -6.80 -11.40
N LEU A 146 17.23 -6.12 -10.40
CA LEU A 146 18.62 -6.30 -9.99
C LEU A 146 18.86 -7.76 -9.54
N GLN A 147 17.92 -8.32 -8.77
CA GLN A 147 17.96 -9.70 -8.27
C GLN A 147 17.84 -10.77 -9.36
N THR A 148 16.94 -10.55 -10.32
CA THR A 148 16.55 -11.58 -11.31
C THR A 148 17.27 -11.47 -12.64
N GLN A 149 17.62 -10.25 -13.08
CA GLN A 149 18.14 -10.00 -14.43
C GLN A 149 19.59 -9.51 -14.40
N GLU A 150 19.87 -8.39 -13.74
CA GLU A 150 21.21 -7.78 -13.77
C GLU A 150 22.26 -8.69 -13.14
N TRP A 151 21.89 -9.39 -12.07
CA TRP A 151 22.70 -10.45 -11.51
C TRP A 151 23.04 -11.55 -12.51
N ALA A 152 22.04 -12.06 -13.23
CA ALA A 152 22.25 -13.11 -14.22
C ALA A 152 23.16 -12.65 -15.37
N LYS A 153 23.00 -11.40 -15.83
CA LYS A 153 23.85 -10.78 -16.85
C LYS A 153 25.31 -10.69 -16.37
N ALA A 154 25.54 -10.15 -15.18
CA ALA A 154 26.88 -10.01 -14.62
C ALA A 154 27.56 -11.37 -14.40
N LYS A 155 26.81 -12.34 -13.90
CA LYS A 155 27.27 -13.72 -13.72
C LYS A 155 27.66 -14.38 -15.05
N TYR A 156 26.83 -14.24 -16.08
CA TYR A 156 27.12 -14.79 -17.39
C TYR A 156 28.36 -14.13 -18.01
N ALA A 157 28.45 -12.80 -17.97
CA ALA A 157 29.55 -12.03 -18.54
C ALA A 157 30.91 -12.33 -17.87
N THR A 158 30.91 -12.74 -16.61
CA THR A 158 32.13 -13.11 -15.86
C THR A 158 32.39 -14.61 -15.85
N SER A 159 31.56 -15.43 -16.48
CA SER A 159 31.64 -16.90 -16.39
C SER A 159 32.97 -17.49 -16.89
N SER A 160 33.62 -16.81 -17.83
CA SER A 160 34.90 -17.18 -18.43
C SER A 160 36.09 -16.37 -17.90
N SER A 161 35.90 -15.47 -16.94
CA SER A 161 36.99 -14.67 -16.37
C SER A 161 37.77 -15.46 -15.31
N PHE A 162 38.95 -14.94 -14.94
CA PHE A 162 39.74 -15.48 -13.83
C PHE A 162 39.01 -15.33 -12.48
N PHE A 163 38.13 -14.33 -12.37
CA PHE A 163 37.29 -14.07 -11.21
C PHE A 163 35.78 -14.13 -11.55
N PRO A 164 35.19 -15.32 -11.71
CA PRO A 164 33.77 -15.44 -12.02
C PRO A 164 32.90 -15.02 -10.84
N LEU A 165 31.83 -14.29 -11.13
CA LEU A 165 30.81 -13.98 -10.12
C LEU A 165 30.06 -15.25 -9.70
N ARG A 166 30.10 -15.54 -8.41
CA ARG A 166 29.45 -16.67 -7.73
C ARG A 166 28.63 -16.13 -6.57
N ASN A 167 27.69 -16.91 -6.07
CA ASN A 167 26.83 -16.45 -4.98
C ASN A 167 27.63 -15.97 -3.74
N THR A 168 28.82 -16.54 -3.49
CA THR A 168 29.68 -16.22 -2.34
C THR A 168 30.40 -14.87 -2.46
N ASN A 169 31.00 -14.55 -3.61
CA ASN A 169 31.68 -13.26 -3.80
C ASN A 169 30.67 -12.14 -4.09
N SER A 170 29.57 -12.43 -4.78
CA SER A 170 28.55 -11.45 -5.10
C SER A 170 27.77 -10.98 -3.89
N GLY A 171 27.43 -11.85 -2.93
CA GLY A 171 26.84 -11.40 -1.67
C GLY A 171 27.76 -10.46 -0.90
N THR A 172 29.07 -10.71 -0.95
CA THR A 172 30.09 -9.82 -0.36
C THR A 172 30.11 -8.47 -1.08
N ILE A 173 30.14 -8.45 -2.42
CA ILE A 173 30.08 -7.23 -3.24
C ILE A 173 28.84 -6.39 -2.89
N ILE A 174 27.65 -7.00 -2.91
CA ILE A 174 26.39 -6.31 -2.61
C ILE A 174 26.46 -5.71 -1.20
N GLN A 175 26.93 -6.48 -0.21
CA GLN A 175 27.08 -6.02 1.16
C GLN A 175 28.02 -4.81 1.30
N MET A 176 29.17 -4.81 0.62
CA MET A 176 30.11 -3.69 0.65
C MET A 176 29.55 -2.45 -0.05
N VAL A 177 28.95 -2.63 -1.23
CA VAL A 177 28.28 -1.56 -1.97
C VAL A 177 27.19 -0.92 -1.12
N PHE A 178 26.35 -1.74 -0.48
CA PHE A 178 25.26 -1.26 0.37
C PHE A 178 25.80 -0.51 1.60
N SER A 179 26.84 -1.05 2.24
CA SER A 179 27.48 -0.41 3.39
C SER A 179 28.08 0.95 3.02
N LYS A 180 28.75 1.06 1.86
CA LYS A 180 29.32 2.32 1.37
C LYS A 180 28.26 3.33 0.95
N CYS A 181 27.18 2.86 0.35
CA CYS A 181 26.01 3.68 0.05
C CYS A 181 25.41 4.29 1.32
N GLU A 182 25.16 3.48 2.34
CA GLU A 182 24.66 3.93 3.64
C GLU A 182 25.59 4.94 4.29
N GLU A 183 26.89 4.65 4.34
CA GLU A 183 27.90 5.55 4.90
C GLU A 183 27.86 6.91 4.18
N ASN A 184 27.83 6.91 2.84
CA ASN A 184 27.79 8.12 2.04
C ASN A 184 26.53 8.97 2.31
N ILE A 185 25.35 8.33 2.34
CA ILE A 185 24.08 9.02 2.57
C ILE A 185 24.00 9.51 4.02
N LYS A 186 24.36 8.69 5.01
CA LYS A 186 24.41 9.10 6.43
C LYS A 186 25.35 10.29 6.64
N ASN A 187 26.52 10.27 6.02
CA ASN A 187 27.47 11.40 6.08
C ASN A 187 26.89 12.67 5.45
N LYS A 188 26.20 12.57 4.30
CA LYS A 188 25.52 13.73 3.69
C LYS A 188 24.40 14.26 4.59
N LEU A 189 23.56 13.38 5.12
CA LEU A 189 22.48 13.75 6.05
C LEU A 189 23.03 14.40 7.32
N ALA A 190 24.12 13.89 7.90
CA ALA A 190 24.78 14.48 9.06
C ALA A 190 25.34 15.88 8.76
N ARG A 191 25.95 16.09 7.59
CA ARG A 191 26.42 17.42 7.16
C ARG A 191 25.28 18.41 6.98
N ILE A 192 24.18 17.98 6.36
CA ILE A 192 22.98 18.82 6.19
C ILE A 192 22.36 19.12 7.56
N SER A 193 22.25 18.10 8.43
CA SER A 193 21.77 18.23 9.80
C SER A 193 22.56 19.25 10.60
N SER A 194 23.89 19.20 10.54
CA SER A 194 24.77 20.18 11.18
C SER A 194 24.60 21.58 10.61
N PHE A 195 24.52 21.72 9.28
CA PHE A 195 24.35 23.01 8.62
C PHE A 195 23.00 23.68 8.96
N LEU A 196 21.92 22.88 8.99
CA LEU A 196 20.57 23.35 9.30
C LEU A 196 20.24 23.34 10.81
N GLN A 197 21.18 22.88 11.66
CA GLN A 197 20.97 22.67 13.10
C GLN A 197 19.72 21.84 13.40
N CYS A 198 19.49 20.77 12.62
CA CYS A 198 18.32 19.90 12.70
C CYS A 198 18.74 18.45 13.01
N PRO A 199 18.84 18.05 14.30
CA PRO A 199 19.31 16.72 14.71
C PRO A 199 18.42 15.57 14.22
N ALA A 200 17.11 15.83 14.08
CA ALA A 200 16.10 14.87 13.66
C ALA A 200 16.35 14.25 12.26
N LEU A 201 17.24 14.83 11.45
CA LEU A 201 17.69 14.25 10.18
C LEU A 201 18.56 13.00 10.36
N THR A 202 19.18 12.83 11.53
CA THR A 202 20.13 11.75 11.84
C THR A 202 19.59 10.73 12.82
N GLU A 203 18.59 11.08 13.61
CA GLU A 203 17.97 10.18 14.57
C GLU A 203 16.99 9.22 13.86
N ALA A 204 17.19 7.91 14.05
CA ALA A 204 16.34 6.87 13.49
C ALA A 204 14.97 6.76 14.21
N SER A 205 14.85 7.37 15.39
CA SER A 205 13.63 7.38 16.20
C SER A 205 13.11 8.82 16.31
N GLY A 206 11.96 9.10 15.68
CA GLY A 206 11.25 10.38 15.78
C GLY A 206 10.61 10.65 17.14
N ALA A 207 11.32 10.35 18.25
CA ALA A 207 10.76 10.36 19.59
C ALA A 207 10.41 11.76 20.11
N THR A 208 10.89 12.84 19.50
CA THR A 208 10.65 14.22 19.96
C THR A 208 10.62 15.26 18.84
N SER A 209 10.23 14.92 17.60
CA SER A 209 10.20 15.91 16.51
C SER A 209 8.83 16.56 16.35
N SER A 210 8.78 17.89 16.32
CA SER A 210 7.57 18.64 15.95
C SER A 210 7.09 18.26 14.53
N LYS A 211 5.81 18.48 14.21
CA LYS A 211 5.25 18.24 12.86
C LYS A 211 6.08 18.93 11.76
N GLN A 212 6.51 20.16 12.01
CA GLN A 212 7.36 20.94 11.09
C GLN A 212 8.72 20.28 10.85
N THR A 213 9.33 19.72 11.90
CA THR A 213 10.61 19.00 11.81
C THR A 213 10.46 17.72 10.99
N SER A 214 9.35 16.98 11.15
CA SER A 214 9.06 15.78 10.36
C SER A 214 8.84 16.09 8.87
N GLU A 215 8.14 17.18 8.55
CA GLU A 215 7.92 17.63 7.17
C GLU A 215 9.23 18.06 6.51
N LEU A 216 10.08 18.80 7.22
CA LEU A 216 11.41 19.20 6.73
C LEU A 216 12.32 17.99 6.46
N VAL A 217 12.34 17.00 7.36
CA VAL A 217 13.10 15.75 7.17
C VAL A 217 12.65 15.03 5.91
N ARG A 218 11.33 14.93 5.69
CA ARG A 218 10.75 14.33 4.49
C ARG A 218 11.16 15.09 3.22
N GLU A 219 11.08 16.42 3.24
CA GLU A 219 11.46 17.25 2.09
C GLU A 219 12.93 17.12 1.72
N ILE A 220 13.83 17.12 2.72
CA ILE A 220 15.26 16.94 2.50
C ILE A 220 15.56 15.56 1.92
N ARG A 221 14.93 14.51 2.43
CA ARG A 221 15.05 13.14 1.87
C ARG A 221 14.55 13.08 0.44
N ASN A 222 13.40 13.69 0.14
CA ASN A 222 12.87 13.74 -1.23
C ASN A 222 13.81 14.50 -2.18
N HIS A 223 14.41 15.61 -1.75
CA HIS A 223 15.41 16.33 -2.54
C HIS A 223 16.64 15.47 -2.80
N LEU A 224 17.15 14.78 -1.79
CA LEU A 224 18.26 13.83 -1.97
C LEU A 224 17.86 12.70 -2.91
N ARG A 225 16.67 12.12 -2.75
CA ARG A 225 16.17 11.05 -3.63
C ARG A 225 16.13 11.51 -5.09
N ASN A 226 15.63 12.72 -5.34
CA ASN A 226 15.64 13.33 -6.67
C ASN A 226 17.06 13.58 -7.19
N LEU A 227 17.98 14.05 -6.35
CA LEU A 227 19.39 14.22 -6.74
C LEU A 227 20.03 12.89 -7.14
N TYR A 228 19.83 11.84 -6.32
CA TYR A 228 20.34 10.51 -6.62
C TYR A 228 19.70 9.93 -7.89
N PHE A 229 18.39 10.09 -8.06
CA PHE A 229 17.72 9.62 -9.26
C PHE A 229 18.33 10.21 -10.55
N ASN A 230 18.72 11.49 -10.50
CA ASN A 230 19.26 12.26 -11.63
C ASN A 230 20.78 12.23 -11.77
N TYR A 231 21.53 11.57 -10.87
CA TYR A 231 22.97 11.42 -11.07
C TYR A 231 23.27 10.62 -12.34
N SER A 232 24.34 11.01 -13.03
CA SER A 232 24.77 10.32 -14.23
C SER A 232 25.30 8.92 -13.92
N GLU A 233 25.23 8.04 -14.91
CA GLU A 233 25.80 6.68 -14.83
C GLU A 233 27.29 6.71 -14.45
N ALA A 234 28.04 7.71 -14.91
CA ALA A 234 29.47 7.87 -14.59
C ALA A 234 29.72 8.03 -13.07
N ILE A 235 28.84 8.74 -12.36
CA ILE A 235 28.95 8.90 -10.90
C ILE A 235 28.70 7.57 -10.20
N TYR A 236 27.66 6.84 -10.62
CA TYR A 236 27.35 5.53 -10.06
C TYR A 236 28.43 4.50 -10.37
N ARG A 237 29.02 4.55 -11.56
CA ARG A 237 30.18 3.74 -11.94
C ARG A 237 31.34 4.01 -10.99
N GLN A 238 31.67 5.27 -10.75
CA GLN A 238 32.74 5.66 -9.82
C GLN A 238 32.46 5.19 -8.39
N TRP A 239 31.25 5.38 -7.87
CA TRP A 239 30.90 4.97 -6.51
C TRP A 239 30.81 3.46 -6.35
N GLY A 240 30.24 2.76 -7.33
CA GLY A 240 30.19 1.31 -7.38
C GLY A 240 31.59 0.71 -7.39
N GLU A 241 32.47 1.22 -8.26
CA GLU A 241 33.86 0.78 -8.35
C GLU A 241 34.68 1.05 -7.09
N ALA A 242 34.47 2.22 -6.45
CA ALA A 242 35.14 2.59 -5.20
C ALA A 242 34.64 1.77 -3.98
N ALA A 243 33.50 1.10 -4.11
CA ALA A 243 32.98 0.22 -3.06
C ALA A 243 33.40 -1.25 -3.23
N LEU A 244 34.04 -1.61 -4.34
CA LEU A 244 34.58 -2.95 -4.57
C LEU A 244 35.90 -3.16 -3.80
N PRO A 245 36.26 -4.41 -3.47
CA PRO A 245 37.55 -4.73 -2.87
C PRO A 245 38.70 -4.31 -3.77
N ASP A 246 39.81 -3.87 -3.16
CA ASP A 246 41.02 -3.49 -3.89
C ASP A 246 41.71 -4.69 -4.55
N ASP A 247 41.54 -5.89 -3.99
CA ASP A 247 42.11 -7.15 -4.48
C ASP A 247 41.24 -7.85 -5.54
N MET A 248 40.08 -7.28 -5.89
CA MET A 248 39.15 -7.84 -6.87
C MET A 248 39.44 -7.35 -8.29
N GLU A 249 39.34 -8.24 -9.28
CA GLU A 249 39.32 -7.88 -10.69
C GLU A 249 38.08 -7.04 -11.03
N LYS A 250 38.29 -5.77 -11.38
CA LYS A 250 37.25 -4.80 -11.71
C LYS A 250 36.85 -4.90 -13.19
N SER A 251 36.33 -6.06 -13.58
CA SER A 251 35.78 -6.22 -14.93
C SER A 251 34.59 -5.26 -15.15
N GLU A 252 34.36 -4.85 -16.39
CA GLU A 252 33.27 -3.93 -16.72
C GLU A 252 31.89 -4.47 -16.26
N ALA A 253 31.68 -5.78 -16.32
CA ALA A 253 30.44 -6.41 -15.86
C ALA A 253 30.24 -6.29 -14.34
N VAL A 254 31.32 -6.45 -13.56
CA VAL A 254 31.28 -6.31 -12.08
C VAL A 254 31.05 -4.86 -11.70
N VAL A 255 31.74 -3.92 -12.36
CA VAL A 255 31.61 -2.48 -12.11
C VAL A 255 30.19 -2.00 -12.42
N LYS A 256 29.61 -2.41 -13.55
CA LYS A 256 28.21 -2.09 -13.89
C LYS A 256 27.23 -2.66 -12.87
N PHE A 257 27.41 -3.92 -12.46
CA PHE A 257 26.58 -4.54 -11.44
C PHE A 257 26.67 -3.79 -10.10
N ALA A 258 27.86 -3.41 -9.67
CA ALA A 258 28.07 -2.63 -8.45
C ALA A 258 27.45 -1.23 -8.54
N ALA A 259 27.54 -0.58 -9.70
CA ALA A 259 26.92 0.72 -9.95
C ALA A 259 25.39 0.67 -9.82
N GLU A 260 24.75 -0.33 -10.42
CA GLU A 260 23.30 -0.54 -10.30
C GLU A 260 22.88 -0.90 -8.87
N CYS A 261 23.64 -1.76 -8.18
CA CYS A 261 23.44 -2.02 -6.75
C CYS A 261 23.47 -0.73 -5.93
N TYR A 262 24.47 0.12 -6.17
CA TYR A 262 24.62 1.39 -5.47
C TYR A 262 23.44 2.31 -5.72
N ARG A 263 23.03 2.43 -6.99
CA ARG A 263 21.92 3.29 -7.42
C ARG A 263 20.60 2.87 -6.80
N VAL A 264 20.22 1.60 -6.96
CA VAL A 264 18.95 1.08 -6.44
C VAL A 264 18.91 1.21 -4.93
N TYR A 265 19.98 0.81 -4.23
CA TYR A 265 19.98 0.86 -2.78
C TYR A 265 20.01 2.29 -2.22
N SER A 266 20.66 3.24 -2.92
CA SER A 266 20.58 4.65 -2.55
C SER A 266 19.13 5.15 -2.53
N LEU A 267 18.35 4.77 -3.53
CA LEU A 267 16.94 5.16 -3.64
C LEU A 267 16.06 4.45 -2.60
N LEU A 268 16.35 3.19 -2.25
CA LEU A 268 15.67 2.48 -1.16
C LEU A 268 15.95 3.14 0.20
N PHE A 269 17.22 3.42 0.49
CA PHE A 269 17.64 4.00 1.76
C PHE A 269 17.15 5.44 1.95
N LEU A 270 16.87 6.16 0.86
CA LEU A 270 16.31 7.51 0.87
C LEU A 270 14.77 7.55 0.93
N GLN A 271 14.08 6.40 0.96
CA GLN A 271 12.64 6.38 1.16
C GLN A 271 12.23 6.99 2.52
N ASN A 272 10.94 7.31 2.63
CA ASN A 272 10.36 7.83 3.86
C ASN A 272 9.12 7.02 4.25
N PRO A 273 9.23 6.12 5.23
CA PRO A 273 10.44 5.79 5.99
C PRO A 273 11.52 5.05 5.18
N PRO A 274 12.80 5.13 5.60
CA PRO A 274 13.91 4.52 4.87
C PRO A 274 13.82 3.00 4.85
N ILE A 275 14.14 2.42 3.68
CA ILE A 275 14.21 0.97 3.49
C ILE A 275 15.66 0.53 3.68
N THR A 276 15.88 -0.39 4.62
CA THR A 276 17.20 -0.87 5.03
C THR A 276 17.40 -2.35 4.73
N ALA A 277 18.62 -2.72 4.38
CA ALA A 277 19.00 -4.10 4.09
C ALA A 277 19.53 -4.80 5.34
N VAL A 278 18.91 -5.93 5.71
CA VAL A 278 19.35 -6.78 6.81
C VAL A 278 19.87 -8.10 6.25
N TRP A 279 21.13 -8.42 6.58
CA TRP A 279 21.79 -9.64 6.17
C TRP A 279 21.47 -10.77 7.15
N PRO A 280 20.92 -11.90 6.69
CA PRO A 280 20.57 -12.99 7.60
C PRO A 280 21.83 -13.65 8.16
N LYS A 281 21.90 -13.72 9.49
CA LYS A 281 22.97 -14.43 10.22
C LYS A 281 22.67 -15.91 10.41
N GLU A 282 21.40 -16.29 10.31
CA GLU A 282 20.87 -17.62 10.54
C GLU A 282 20.18 -18.17 9.27
N PRO A 283 20.02 -19.50 9.15
CA PRO A 283 19.28 -20.10 8.05
C PRO A 283 17.83 -19.62 8.00
N VAL A 284 17.54 -18.67 7.10
CA VAL A 284 16.19 -18.21 6.78
C VAL A 284 15.39 -19.34 6.12
N SER A 285 14.11 -19.47 6.47
CA SER A 285 13.22 -20.46 5.85
C SER A 285 13.06 -20.21 4.35
N PRO A 286 13.04 -21.27 3.52
CA PRO A 286 12.88 -21.18 2.06
C PRO A 286 11.62 -20.41 1.61
N LEU A 287 10.57 -20.35 2.45
CA LEU A 287 9.32 -19.65 2.15
C LEU A 287 9.48 -18.11 2.04
N TYR A 288 10.57 -17.58 2.56
CA TYR A 288 10.86 -16.14 2.55
C TYR A 288 11.69 -15.70 1.34
N ILE A 289 12.16 -16.63 0.50
CA ILE A 289 13.11 -16.35 -0.57
C ILE A 289 12.47 -16.73 -1.90
N GLN A 290 11.79 -15.78 -2.53
CA GLN A 290 11.45 -15.92 -3.95
C GLN A 290 12.61 -15.34 -4.77
N HIS A 291 13.28 -16.23 -5.51
CA HIS A 291 14.32 -15.96 -6.53
C HIS A 291 15.79 -15.89 -6.08
N VAL A 292 16.28 -16.96 -5.45
CA VAL A 292 17.61 -17.53 -5.78
C VAL A 292 17.44 -19.04 -5.72
N ASP A 293 17.87 -19.75 -6.76
CA ASP A 293 17.82 -21.22 -6.97
C ASP A 293 17.99 -22.03 -5.67
N LEU A 294 16.90 -22.17 -4.89
CA LEU A 294 16.90 -22.69 -3.51
C LEU A 294 17.45 -24.11 -3.46
N LYS A 295 17.17 -24.90 -4.51
CA LYS A 295 17.65 -26.26 -4.69
C LYS A 295 19.18 -26.38 -4.72
N LYS A 296 19.90 -25.32 -5.10
CA LYS A 296 21.38 -25.31 -5.10
C LYS A 296 22.00 -24.90 -3.77
N LEU A 297 21.21 -24.40 -2.82
CA LEU A 297 21.67 -23.83 -1.55
C LEU A 297 21.47 -24.78 -0.35
N GLU A 298 20.77 -25.90 -0.53
CA GLU A 298 20.46 -26.87 0.55
C GLU A 298 21.70 -27.63 1.07
N GLY A 299 22.80 -27.69 0.32
CA GLY A 299 23.98 -28.50 0.65
C GLY A 299 25.12 -27.82 1.42
N THR A 300 25.11 -26.48 1.58
CA THR A 300 26.29 -25.73 2.05
C THR A 300 26.15 -25.28 3.51
N LYS A 301 27.01 -25.82 4.40
CA LYS A 301 27.03 -25.54 5.86
C LYS A 301 27.38 -24.08 6.23
N SER A 302 27.72 -23.22 5.27
CA SER A 302 27.90 -21.78 5.46
C SER A 302 26.92 -21.01 4.57
N ARG A 303 25.68 -20.81 5.04
CA ARG A 303 24.65 -20.09 4.28
C ARG A 303 24.91 -18.58 4.33
N LYS A 304 25.88 -18.09 3.54
CA LYS A 304 25.92 -16.67 3.19
C LYS A 304 24.83 -16.43 2.14
N PHE A 305 23.83 -15.63 2.48
CA PHE A 305 22.77 -15.24 1.58
C PHE A 305 23.31 -14.28 0.52
N LEU A 306 22.86 -14.46 -0.73
CA LEU A 306 23.25 -13.58 -1.83
C LEU A 306 22.60 -12.20 -1.69
N TRP A 307 21.31 -12.17 -1.36
CA TRP A 307 20.51 -10.95 -1.24
C TRP A 307 20.10 -10.70 0.22
N PRO A 308 20.07 -9.43 0.65
CA PRO A 308 19.55 -9.07 1.96
C PRO A 308 18.02 -9.11 2.00
N ILE A 309 17.45 -9.09 3.21
CA ILE A 309 16.02 -8.87 3.43
C ILE A 309 15.80 -7.38 3.65
N LEU A 310 14.79 -6.80 2.99
CA LEU A 310 14.47 -5.38 3.09
C LEU A 310 13.48 -5.10 4.23
N PHE A 311 13.74 -4.06 5.02
CA PHE A 311 12.92 -3.63 6.15
C PHE A 311 12.60 -2.14 6.10
N SER A 312 11.40 -1.78 6.53
CA SER A 312 10.93 -0.40 6.69
C SER A 312 10.22 -0.26 8.03
N GLU A 313 10.73 0.61 8.91
CA GLU A 313 10.25 0.78 10.31
C GLU A 313 10.12 -0.52 11.11
N GLY A 314 11.02 -1.48 10.87
CA GLY A 314 11.00 -2.78 11.54
C GLY A 314 10.06 -3.81 10.92
N ASN A 315 9.23 -3.40 9.96
CA ASN A 315 8.40 -4.32 9.19
C ASN A 315 9.14 -4.82 7.95
N MET A 316 8.95 -6.10 7.62
CA MET A 316 9.60 -6.72 6.48
C MET A 316 8.87 -6.36 5.17
N ILE A 317 9.61 -6.01 4.13
CA ILE A 317 9.05 -5.77 2.79
C ILE A 317 9.22 -7.05 1.96
N LYS A 318 8.12 -7.57 1.40
CA LYS A 318 8.14 -8.65 0.42
C LYS A 318 7.24 -8.32 -0.76
N ASN A 319 7.80 -8.32 -1.97
CA ASN A 319 7.09 -8.02 -3.22
C ASN A 319 6.30 -6.69 -3.17
N GLY A 320 6.82 -5.65 -2.51
CA GLY A 320 6.08 -4.38 -2.34
C GLY A 320 4.98 -4.40 -1.28
N VAL A 321 4.86 -5.47 -0.50
CA VAL A 321 3.90 -5.60 0.61
C VAL A 321 4.66 -5.65 1.93
N VAL A 322 4.27 -4.79 2.86
CA VAL A 322 4.80 -4.75 4.23
C VAL A 322 4.11 -5.84 5.06
N TYR A 323 4.89 -6.76 5.63
CA TYR A 323 4.42 -7.79 6.55
C TYR A 323 4.77 -7.37 7.98
N ASP A 324 3.75 -7.35 8.85
CA ASP A 324 3.87 -7.16 10.31
C ASP A 324 4.43 -8.41 11.00
#